data_AF-A0AAU5DJS4-F1
#
_entry.id   AF-A0AAU5DJS4-F1
#
_cell.length_a   1.000
_cell.length_b   1.000
_cell.length_c   1.000
_cell.angle_alpha   90.00
_cell.angle_beta   90.00
_cell.angle_gamma   90.00
#
_symmetry.space_group_name_H-M   'P 1'
#
loop_
_entity.id
_entity.type
_entity.pdbx_description
1 polymer ?
#
loop_
_entity_poly.entity_id
_entity_poly.type
_entity_poly.pdbx_seq_one_letter_code
_entity_poly.pdbx_strand_id
1 'polypeptide(L)'
;MPVLRQITTCREPATFVVERRSGRRGRPLEYQLGTCARHRWLADGWAGRRTVTREPDGRCGTVLDYRSFDAVVRSHVEEWIRPLTAEGPEDHGGDVAAALRAAHDRLWGAAVVSRTRPQEDGVRAALDQAARAAEAARAGALDEEASRAQVLMALSVAETLDALGRGA
;
A
#
# COMPACT_ATOMS: atom_id res chain seq x y z
N MET A 1 -7.30 -11.23 -11.49
CA MET A 1 -5.93 -11.77 -11.31
C MET A 1 -5.32 -11.15 -10.05
N PRO A 2 -4.40 -11.82 -9.34
CA PRO A 2 -3.74 -11.19 -8.19
C PRO A 2 -2.87 -10.02 -8.64
N VAL A 3 -2.79 -8.98 -7.80
CA VAL A 3 -1.86 -7.87 -7.97
C VAL A 3 -0.57 -8.22 -7.23
N LEU A 4 0.53 -8.27 -7.97
CA LEU A 4 1.86 -8.39 -7.39
C LEU A 4 2.35 -7.00 -6.98
N ARG A 5 2.70 -6.82 -5.71
CA ARG A 5 3.27 -5.58 -5.18
C ARG A 5 4.59 -5.84 -4.49
N GLN A 6 5.39 -4.79 -4.40
CA GLN A 6 6.60 -4.75 -3.58
C GLN A 6 6.45 -3.60 -2.59
N ILE A 7 6.62 -3.87 -1.29
CA ILE A 7 6.50 -2.85 -0.22
C ILE A 7 7.84 -2.53 0.47
N THR A 8 8.95 -3.08 -0.02
CA THR A 8 10.32 -2.79 0.47
C THR A 8 11.34 -2.81 -0.66
N THR A 9 12.49 -2.19 -0.44
CA THR A 9 13.67 -2.32 -1.32
C THR A 9 14.65 -3.40 -0.86
N CYS A 10 14.36 -4.08 0.25
CA CYS A 10 15.20 -5.13 0.80
C CYS A 10 15.37 -6.29 -0.21
N ARG A 11 16.62 -6.70 -0.43
CA ARG A 11 16.97 -7.78 -1.37
C ARG A 11 17.08 -9.15 -0.71
N GLU A 12 17.01 -9.22 0.61
CA GLU A 12 17.04 -10.48 1.34
C GLU A 12 15.86 -11.37 0.92
N PRO A 13 16.07 -12.70 0.84
CA PRO A 13 14.98 -13.63 0.62
C PRO A 13 13.95 -13.50 1.75
N ALA A 14 12.68 -13.71 1.43
CA ALA A 14 11.67 -13.85 2.46
C ALA A 14 11.96 -15.11 3.28
N THR A 15 11.82 -15.01 4.60
CA THR A 15 11.98 -16.14 5.55
C THR A 15 10.70 -16.40 6.35
N PHE A 16 9.75 -15.46 6.32
CA PHE A 16 8.43 -15.56 6.93
C PHE A 16 7.36 -15.26 5.90
N VAL A 17 6.26 -16.03 5.94
CA VAL A 17 5.06 -15.73 5.16
C VAL A 17 3.91 -15.43 6.09
N VAL A 18 3.22 -14.34 5.77
CA VAL A 18 1.98 -13.94 6.40
C VAL A 18 0.88 -13.98 5.34
N GLU A 19 -0.25 -14.60 5.67
CA GLU A 19 -1.40 -14.65 4.77
C GLU A 19 -2.70 -14.29 5.49
N ARG A 20 -3.69 -13.89 4.69
CA ARG A 20 -5.08 -13.90 5.10
C ARG A 20 -5.85 -14.82 4.17
N ARG A 21 -6.57 -15.77 4.75
CA ARG A 21 -7.46 -16.65 3.98
C ARG A 21 -8.73 -15.91 3.61
N SER A 22 -9.24 -16.21 2.42
CA SER A 22 -10.52 -15.71 1.95
C SER A 22 -11.60 -16.74 2.26
N GLY A 23 -12.76 -16.28 2.74
CA GLY A 23 -13.95 -17.12 2.90
C GLY A 23 -14.72 -17.33 1.58
N ARG A 24 -14.27 -16.75 0.46
CA ARG A 24 -14.96 -16.81 -0.83
C ARG A 24 -14.56 -18.06 -1.62
N ARG A 25 -15.56 -18.75 -2.17
CA ARG A 25 -15.35 -19.90 -3.07
C ARG A 25 -14.52 -19.48 -4.29
N GLY A 26 -13.50 -20.25 -4.64
CA GLY A 26 -12.61 -19.97 -5.77
C GLY A 26 -11.51 -18.95 -5.51
N ARG A 27 -11.45 -18.34 -4.32
CA ARG A 27 -10.36 -17.46 -3.90
C ARG A 27 -9.86 -17.91 -2.52
N PRO A 28 -8.77 -18.69 -2.43
CA PRO A 28 -8.31 -19.23 -1.15
C PRO A 28 -7.66 -18.17 -0.25
N LEU A 29 -7.06 -17.13 -0.83
CA LEU A 29 -6.34 -16.08 -0.12
C LEU A 29 -6.94 -14.70 -0.43
N GLU A 30 -6.89 -13.80 0.54
CA GLU A 30 -7.05 -12.36 0.30
C GLU A 30 -5.71 -11.74 -0.02
N TYR A 31 -4.68 -12.05 0.76
CA TYR A 31 -3.32 -11.63 0.47
C TYR A 31 -2.30 -12.63 1.01
N GLN A 32 -1.08 -12.52 0.50
CA GLN A 32 0.13 -13.16 1.01
C GLN A 32 1.25 -12.12 0.98
N LEU A 33 2.01 -12.01 2.07
CA LEU A 33 3.18 -11.14 2.22
C LEU A 33 4.38 -11.99 2.69
N GLY A 34 5.49 -11.92 1.94
CA GLY A 34 6.79 -12.47 2.35
C GLY A 34 7.65 -11.40 3.03
N THR A 35 8.24 -11.71 4.18
CA THR A 35 9.17 -10.82 4.91
C THR A 35 10.43 -11.57 5.33
N CYS A 36 11.57 -10.89 5.42
CA CYS A 36 12.75 -11.43 6.09
C CYS A 36 12.67 -11.19 7.61
N ALA A 37 13.58 -11.79 8.38
CA ALA A 37 13.60 -11.67 9.84
C ALA A 37 13.65 -10.21 10.34
N ARG A 38 14.42 -9.36 9.66
CA ARG A 38 14.58 -7.94 10.00
C ARG A 38 13.29 -7.14 9.82
N HIS A 39 12.48 -7.49 8.82
CA HIS A 39 11.32 -6.70 8.40
C HIS A 39 9.98 -7.38 8.69
N ARG A 40 9.96 -8.36 9.60
CA ARG A 40 8.72 -9.00 10.07
C ARG A 40 7.65 -8.00 10.54
N TRP A 41 8.10 -6.84 11.03
CA TRP A 41 7.24 -5.76 11.52
C TRP A 41 6.36 -5.13 10.44
N LEU A 42 6.72 -5.26 9.15
CA LEU A 42 5.89 -4.77 8.05
C LEU A 42 4.52 -5.43 8.01
N ALA A 43 4.42 -6.67 8.50
CA ALA A 43 3.16 -7.38 8.60
C ALA A 43 2.32 -6.94 9.82
N ASP A 44 2.85 -6.14 10.76
CA ASP A 44 2.20 -5.94 12.05
C ASP A 44 0.89 -5.14 12.00
N GLY A 45 0.68 -4.35 10.96
CA GLY A 45 -0.56 -3.61 10.72
C GLY A 45 -1.59 -4.36 9.89
N TRP A 46 -1.23 -5.51 9.29
CA TRP A 46 -2.09 -6.16 8.29
C TRP A 46 -3.27 -6.88 8.95
N ALA A 47 -4.49 -6.51 8.56
CA ALA A 47 -5.72 -7.04 9.13
C ALA A 47 -5.91 -8.53 8.82
N GLY A 48 -6.31 -9.31 9.83
CA GLY A 48 -6.65 -10.74 9.67
C GLY A 48 -5.46 -11.65 9.37
N ARG A 49 -4.24 -11.18 9.66
CA ARG A 49 -3.00 -11.88 9.34
C ARG A 49 -2.83 -13.18 10.10
N ARG A 50 -2.20 -14.17 9.45
CA ARG A 50 -1.71 -15.41 10.07
C ARG A 50 -0.33 -15.73 9.53
N THR A 51 0.61 -16.00 10.41
CA THR A 51 1.91 -16.55 10.03
C THR A 51 1.74 -18.01 9.63
N VAL A 52 2.33 -18.42 8.51
CA VAL A 52 2.24 -19.80 8.02
C VAL A 52 3.62 -20.40 7.81
N THR A 53 3.73 -21.69 8.13
CA THR A 53 4.93 -22.49 7.93
C THR A 53 4.91 -23.05 6.51
N ARG A 54 5.29 -22.23 5.53
CA ARG A 54 5.63 -22.70 4.18
C ARG A 54 6.89 -21.98 3.73
N GLU A 55 7.60 -22.58 2.79
CA GLU A 55 8.73 -21.91 2.15
C GLU A 55 8.23 -20.59 1.52
N PRO A 56 8.78 -19.45 1.94
CA PRO A 56 8.49 -18.17 1.31
C PRO A 56 9.03 -18.19 -0.11
N ASP A 57 8.25 -17.67 -1.05
CA ASP A 57 8.73 -17.39 -2.40
C ASP A 57 8.99 -15.87 -2.54
N GLY A 58 10.00 -15.54 -3.33
CA GLY A 58 10.42 -14.17 -3.62
C GLY A 58 11.24 -13.49 -2.51
N ARG A 59 11.42 -12.18 -2.69
CA ARG A 59 12.20 -11.33 -1.79
C ARG A 59 11.33 -10.75 -0.68
N CYS A 60 11.96 -10.29 0.39
CA CYS A 60 11.29 -9.53 1.44
C CYS A 60 10.42 -8.41 0.84
N GLY A 61 9.21 -8.22 1.36
CA GLY A 61 8.26 -7.20 0.90
C GLY A 61 7.42 -7.61 -0.32
N THR A 62 7.53 -8.84 -0.81
CA THR A 62 6.70 -9.33 -1.92
C THR A 62 5.27 -9.59 -1.42
N VAL A 63 4.28 -8.99 -2.08
CA VAL A 63 2.86 -9.15 -1.78
C VAL A 63 2.12 -9.73 -2.99
N LEU A 64 1.41 -10.83 -2.80
CA LEU A 64 0.38 -11.29 -3.73
C LEU A 64 -0.99 -10.93 -3.17
N ASP A 65 -1.67 -9.97 -3.78
CA ASP A 65 -2.96 -9.46 -3.33
C ASP A 65 -4.09 -9.91 -4.24
N TYR A 66 -5.03 -10.69 -3.71
CA TYR A 66 -6.20 -11.21 -4.41
C TYR A 66 -7.48 -10.41 -4.10
N ARG A 67 -7.37 -9.35 -3.30
CA ARG A 67 -8.50 -8.46 -3.00
C ARG A 67 -8.89 -7.67 -4.24
N SER A 68 -10.13 -7.18 -4.26
CA SER A 68 -10.56 -6.25 -5.30
C SER A 68 -9.79 -4.93 -5.17
N PHE A 69 -9.70 -4.16 -6.25
CA PHE A 69 -9.11 -2.82 -6.25
C PHE A 69 -9.55 -1.99 -5.03
N ASP A 70 -10.86 -1.85 -4.79
CA ASP A 70 -11.38 -1.05 -3.68
C ASP A 70 -10.92 -1.56 -2.31
N ALA A 71 -10.80 -2.87 -2.16
CA ALA A 71 -10.35 -3.48 -0.91
C ALA A 71 -8.83 -3.30 -0.68
N VAL A 72 -8.03 -3.23 -1.75
CA VAL A 72 -6.60 -2.90 -1.65
C VAL A 72 -6.40 -1.42 -1.31
N VAL A 73 -7.12 -0.52 -2.01
CA VAL A 73 -7.09 0.92 -1.74
C VAL A 73 -7.51 1.20 -0.30
N ARG A 74 -8.61 0.59 0.16
CA ARG A 74 -9.07 0.73 1.55
C ARG A 74 -8.02 0.23 2.56
N SER A 75 -7.31 -0.87 2.27
CA SER A 75 -6.20 -1.35 3.12
C SER A 75 -5.09 -0.30 3.25
N HIS A 76 -4.66 0.30 2.13
CA HIS A 76 -3.67 1.37 2.17
C HIS A 76 -4.15 2.57 2.98
N VAL A 77 -5.42 2.94 2.84
CA VAL A 77 -5.98 4.03 3.62
C VAL A 77 -5.98 3.69 5.11
N GLU A 78 -6.66 2.61 5.50
CA GLU A 78 -6.96 2.30 6.90
C GLU A 78 -5.70 1.92 7.68
N GLU A 79 -4.81 1.14 7.08
CA GLU A 79 -3.66 0.57 7.78
C GLU A 79 -2.41 1.46 7.70
N TRP A 80 -2.38 2.41 6.76
CA TRP A 80 -1.17 3.20 6.49
C TRP A 80 -1.41 4.71 6.36
N ILE A 81 -2.21 5.17 5.39
CA ILE A 81 -2.37 6.62 5.12
C ILE A 81 -3.06 7.32 6.29
N ARG A 82 -4.14 6.75 6.82
CA ARG A 82 -4.90 7.35 7.92
C ARG A 82 -4.10 7.42 9.22
N PRO A 83 -3.38 6.38 9.66
CA PRO A 83 -2.44 6.51 10.78
C PRO A 83 -1.36 7.59 10.56
N LEU A 84 -0.94 7.80 9.31
CA LEU A 84 0.11 8.75 8.97
C LEU A 84 -0.38 10.21 8.87
N THR A 85 -1.60 10.42 8.37
CA THR A 85 -2.10 11.75 7.96
C THR A 85 -3.41 12.16 8.63
N ALA A 86 -4.09 11.21 9.28
CA ALA A 86 -5.47 11.28 9.75
C ALA A 86 -6.53 11.43 8.65
N GLU A 87 -6.17 11.23 7.37
CA GLU A 87 -7.09 11.36 6.23
C GLU A 87 -7.57 9.98 5.74
N GLY A 88 -8.86 9.87 5.45
CA GLY A 88 -9.46 8.70 4.78
C GLY A 88 -10.68 9.07 3.92
N PRO A 89 -11.07 8.27 2.90
CA PRO A 89 -12.19 8.56 2.00
C PRO A 89 -13.49 8.90 2.72
N GLU A 90 -13.77 8.29 3.87
CA GLU A 90 -14.92 8.57 4.73
C GLU A 90 -15.01 10.04 5.17
N ASP A 91 -13.88 10.71 5.36
CA ASP A 91 -13.79 12.13 5.73
C ASP A 91 -14.06 13.03 4.50
N HIS A 92 -14.09 12.44 3.30
CA HIS A 92 -14.27 13.07 1.99
C HIS A 92 -15.45 12.48 1.20
N GLY A 93 -16.48 11.98 1.89
CA GLY A 93 -17.71 11.48 1.24
C GLY A 93 -17.52 10.22 0.39
N GLY A 94 -16.49 9.42 0.67
CA GLY A 94 -16.09 8.24 -0.09
C GLY A 94 -15.15 8.53 -1.27
N ASP A 95 -14.73 9.77 -1.47
CA ASP A 95 -13.85 10.16 -2.57
C ASP A 95 -12.37 9.83 -2.25
N VAL A 96 -11.88 8.76 -2.88
CA VAL A 96 -10.48 8.32 -2.77
C VAL A 96 -9.51 9.39 -3.26
N ALA A 97 -9.81 10.08 -4.36
CA ALA A 97 -8.88 11.07 -4.90
C ALA A 97 -8.75 12.28 -3.96
N ALA A 98 -9.88 12.75 -3.42
CA ALA A 98 -9.90 13.83 -2.44
C ALA A 98 -9.11 13.45 -1.17
N ALA A 99 -9.30 12.24 -0.65
CA ALA A 99 -8.55 11.76 0.51
C ALA A 99 -7.04 11.67 0.25
N LEU A 100 -6.62 11.19 -0.94
CA LEU A 100 -5.21 11.12 -1.31
C LEU A 100 -4.58 12.51 -1.46
N ARG A 101 -5.31 13.49 -2.01
CA ARG A 101 -4.84 14.89 -2.05
C ARG A 101 -4.70 15.49 -0.65
N ALA A 102 -5.70 15.29 0.22
CA ALA A 102 -5.63 15.79 1.58
C ALA A 102 -4.44 15.16 2.34
N ALA A 103 -4.18 13.86 2.13
CA ALA A 103 -3.02 13.18 2.70
C ALA A 103 -1.70 13.76 2.17
N HIS A 104 -1.60 14.06 0.86
CA HIS A 104 -0.47 14.77 0.27
C HIS A 104 -0.22 16.14 0.95
N ASP A 105 -1.27 16.95 1.11
CA ASP A 105 -1.17 18.30 1.66
C ASP A 105 -0.81 18.29 3.15
N ARG A 106 -1.33 17.32 3.91
CA ARG A 106 -0.96 17.07 5.32
C ARG A 106 0.54 16.78 5.46
N LEU A 107 1.09 15.94 4.59
CA LEU A 107 2.52 15.63 4.57
C LEU A 107 3.38 16.83 4.16
N TRP A 108 2.83 17.81 3.44
CA TRP A 108 3.52 19.08 3.14
C TRP A 108 3.60 19.99 4.37
N GLY A 109 2.53 20.06 5.17
CA GLY A 109 2.44 20.95 6.33
C GLY A 109 3.03 20.40 7.64
N ALA A 110 3.11 19.08 7.79
CA ALA A 110 3.69 18.44 8.96
C ALA A 110 5.20 18.29 8.82
N ALA A 111 5.98 18.95 9.69
CA ALA A 111 7.39 18.61 9.88
C ALA A 111 7.47 17.22 10.53
N VAL A 112 7.52 16.15 9.73
CA VAL A 112 7.61 14.78 10.23
C VAL A 112 9.04 14.53 10.70
N VAL A 113 9.23 14.44 12.02
CA VAL A 113 10.55 14.45 12.70
C VAL A 113 11.40 13.18 12.44
N SER A 114 10.97 12.25 11.60
CA SER A 114 11.56 10.89 11.51
C SER A 114 11.99 10.44 10.12
N ARG A 115 11.90 11.26 9.07
CA ARG A 115 12.32 10.87 7.72
C ARG A 115 13.38 11.84 7.17
N THR A 116 14.23 11.34 6.29
CA THR A 116 15.08 12.22 5.48
C THR A 116 14.22 12.89 4.40
N ARG A 117 14.39 14.20 4.18
CA ARG A 117 13.61 15.00 3.22
C ARG A 117 13.35 14.32 1.84
N PRO A 118 14.33 13.65 1.20
CA PRO A 118 14.10 13.02 -0.10
C PRO A 118 13.02 11.93 -0.10
N GLN A 119 12.90 11.17 0.98
CA GLN A 119 11.88 10.11 1.11
C GLN A 119 10.50 10.72 1.34
N GLU A 120 10.41 11.79 2.13
CA GLU A 120 9.16 12.53 2.33
C GLU A 120 8.65 13.12 1.02
N ASP A 121 9.53 13.77 0.27
CA ASP A 121 9.22 14.33 -1.05
C ASP A 121 8.78 13.23 -2.03
N GLY A 122 9.41 12.06 -1.97
CA GLY A 122 9.07 10.90 -2.79
C GLY A 122 7.70 10.29 -2.43
N VAL A 123 7.42 10.07 -1.14
CA VAL A 123 6.09 9.60 -0.66
C VAL A 123 5.01 10.57 -1.13
N ARG A 124 5.27 11.88 -0.96
CA ARG A 124 4.35 12.93 -1.37
C ARG A 124 4.09 12.90 -2.88
N ALA A 125 5.14 12.86 -3.71
CA ALA A 125 4.99 12.80 -5.16
C ALA A 125 4.18 11.57 -5.62
N ALA A 126 4.40 10.42 -4.98
CA ALA A 126 3.66 9.21 -5.28
C ALA A 126 2.17 9.29 -4.86
N LEU A 127 1.84 9.95 -3.74
CA LEU A 127 0.45 10.22 -3.37
C LEU A 127 -0.24 11.20 -4.32
N ASP A 128 0.45 12.25 -4.78
CA ASP A 128 -0.08 13.17 -5.83
C ASP A 128 -0.37 12.39 -7.12
N GLN A 129 0.55 11.52 -7.54
CA GLN A 129 0.34 10.66 -8.70
C GLN A 129 -0.88 9.74 -8.54
N ALA A 130 -1.05 9.12 -7.37
CA ALA A 130 -2.20 8.28 -7.07
C ALA A 130 -3.52 9.08 -7.13
N ALA A 131 -3.54 10.30 -6.57
CA ALA A 131 -4.71 11.18 -6.61
C ALA A 131 -5.08 11.57 -8.04
N ARG A 132 -4.10 12.00 -8.86
CA ARG A 132 -4.31 12.34 -10.27
C ARG A 132 -4.82 11.16 -11.10
N ALA A 133 -4.30 9.96 -10.86
CA ALA A 133 -4.78 8.76 -11.54
C ALA A 133 -6.24 8.45 -11.16
N ALA A 134 -6.60 8.60 -9.88
CA ALA A 134 -7.98 8.41 -9.41
C ALA A 134 -8.95 9.47 -9.99
N GLU A 135 -8.51 10.72 -10.14
CA GLU A 135 -9.28 11.78 -10.81
C GLU A 135 -9.48 11.52 -12.29
N ALA A 136 -8.42 11.11 -12.98
CA ALA A 136 -8.49 10.77 -14.40
C ALA A 136 -9.46 9.61 -14.64
N ALA A 137 -9.47 8.61 -13.75
CA ALA A 137 -10.44 7.53 -13.75
C ALA A 137 -11.87 8.06 -13.62
N ARG A 138 -12.13 8.93 -12.64
CA ARG A 138 -13.45 9.51 -12.39
C ARG A 138 -13.93 10.40 -13.54
N ALA A 139 -13.01 11.11 -14.18
CA ALA A 139 -13.30 11.95 -15.35
C ALA A 139 -13.48 11.14 -16.64
N GLY A 140 -13.25 9.82 -16.63
CA GLY A 140 -13.28 8.98 -17.83
C GLY A 140 -12.17 9.30 -18.83
N ALA A 141 -11.09 9.94 -18.38
CA ALA A 141 -9.97 10.37 -19.23
C ALA A 141 -8.98 9.24 -19.54
N LEU A 142 -9.01 8.17 -18.75
CA LEU A 142 -8.20 6.96 -18.91
C LEU A 142 -9.11 5.74 -18.83
N ASP A 143 -8.65 4.64 -19.43
CA ASP A 143 -9.29 3.34 -19.25
C ASP A 143 -9.31 2.95 -17.75
N GLU A 144 -10.39 2.31 -17.32
CA GLU A 144 -10.64 1.97 -15.92
C GLU A 144 -9.57 1.01 -15.37
N GLU A 145 -9.11 0.06 -16.17
CA GLU A 145 -8.08 -0.90 -15.77
C GLU A 145 -6.71 -0.25 -15.64
N ALA A 146 -6.28 0.55 -16.63
CA ALA A 146 -5.04 1.32 -16.53
C ALA A 146 -5.07 2.31 -15.36
N SER A 147 -6.20 2.98 -15.13
CA SER A 147 -6.34 3.91 -14.01
C SER A 147 -6.16 3.20 -12.67
N ARG A 148 -6.82 2.04 -12.49
CA ARG A 148 -6.65 1.21 -11.29
C ARG A 148 -5.21 0.73 -11.12
N ALA A 149 -4.56 0.30 -12.19
CA ALA A 149 -3.16 -0.13 -12.15
C ALA A 149 -2.24 1.02 -11.74
N GLN A 150 -2.46 2.23 -12.27
CA GLN A 150 -1.67 3.41 -11.91
C GLN A 150 -1.85 3.83 -10.46
N VAL A 151 -3.09 3.84 -9.95
CA VAL A 151 -3.36 4.12 -8.52
C VAL A 151 -2.63 3.11 -7.63
N LEU A 152 -2.77 1.81 -7.89
CA LEU A 152 -2.13 0.77 -7.07
C LEU A 152 -0.60 0.81 -7.14
N MET A 153 -0.05 1.10 -8.32
CA MET A 153 1.40 1.26 -8.50
C MET A 153 1.91 2.45 -7.68
N ALA A 154 1.27 3.60 -7.79
CA ALA A 154 1.66 4.81 -7.08
C ALA A 154 1.56 4.63 -5.54
N LEU A 155 0.49 3.99 -5.05
CA LEU A 155 0.34 3.65 -3.63
C LEU A 155 1.43 2.67 -3.15
N SER A 156 1.81 1.69 -3.97
CA SER A 156 2.87 0.73 -3.62
C SER A 156 4.24 1.42 -3.55
N VAL A 157 4.53 2.36 -4.46
CA VAL A 157 5.75 3.18 -4.42
C VAL A 157 5.79 4.04 -3.16
N ALA A 158 4.67 4.71 -2.86
CA ALA A 158 4.57 5.57 -1.69
C ALA A 158 4.77 4.78 -0.38
N GLU A 159 4.14 3.61 -0.22
CA GLU A 159 4.32 2.73 0.94
C GLU A 159 5.78 2.23 1.05
N THR A 160 6.40 1.89 -0.08
CA THR A 160 7.81 1.46 -0.11
C THR A 160 8.78 2.56 0.34
N LEU A 161 8.58 3.80 -0.13
CA LEU A 161 9.42 4.93 0.24
C LEU A 161 9.26 5.30 1.72
N ASP A 162 8.04 5.18 2.25
CA ASP A 162 7.80 5.31 3.68
C ASP A 162 8.52 4.21 4.48
N ALA A 163 8.35 2.94 4.07
CA ALA A 163 9.00 1.82 4.73
C ALA A 163 10.53 2.00 4.75
N LEU A 164 11.13 2.45 3.63
CA LEU A 164 12.54 2.79 3.54
C LEU A 164 12.94 3.90 4.54
N GLY A 165 12.11 4.95 4.65
CA GLY A 165 12.30 6.02 5.65
C GLY A 165 12.29 5.51 7.09
N ARG A 166 11.65 4.36 7.35
CA ARG A 166 11.61 3.65 8.63
C ARG A 166 12.67 2.54 8.77
N GLY A 167 13.60 2.44 7.81
CA GLY A 167 14.73 1.49 7.85
C GLY A 167 14.46 0.12 7.20
N ALA A 168 13.43 0.03 6.35
CA ALA A 168 13.14 -1.15 5.54
C ALA A 168 14.15 -1.37 4.38
#